data_AF-R9PAB3-F1
#
_entry.id   AF-R9PAB3-F1
#
_cell.length_a   1.000
_cell.length_b   1.000
_cell.length_c   1.000
_cell.angle_alpha   90.00
_cell.angle_beta   90.00
_cell.angle_gamma   90.00
#
_symmetry.space_group_name_H-M   'P 1'
#
loop_
_entity.id
_entity.type
_entity.pdbx_description
1 polymer ?
#
loop_
_entity_poly.entity_id
_entity_poly.type
_entity_poly.pdbx_seq_one_letter_code
_entity_poly.pdbx_strand_id
1 'polypeptide(L)'
;MLPPGLAASWKAGLRLGSTSLLFTASAAASPRCATPTILSLSRSSIDTRIPSHRPLTTSSNILARLAPLARRRDPLARSHPTPISPPPQDLDPIHPYPPPSSAHQPSTSRALLFLVAFSTLTFTSAAYYSLLDTQRIASRLHTSRDVFSNISSFFTSSNDGASSRSIWGSGVDERRLAVAKTQDTAERLGLRMEWIMRRCEQLLPEPVCEVIGRTYLIVAEKYVNLSPSQRAVVPVVAVNTLVFAMWSVASIGRRGGGGMLGWMTRNFVHRPSANRNRTLVTSVFSHQNFLHFTFNNLALWSIGGSAVYLSTHLSSSSAVEEASPTPHFLAFFATAGVFAATVSHIVTAVRFKRISALHGVAFAKETLGRHASLGASGAVYSALVMSAFAFPDAKLGVILLPWVTVNIGVGVVGLVLVDAVGVVRGWRMFDHWAHLAGAAFGAGYWFGGAEVWEWLKRRLVERLRAGRELQ
;
A
#
# COMPACT_ATOMS: atom_id res chain seq x y z
N MET A 1 -15.86 -36.96 -51.46
CA MET A 1 -15.56 -35.76 -50.65
C MET A 1 -14.80 -36.19 -49.41
N LEU A 2 -13.87 -35.34 -48.96
CA LEU A 2 -12.79 -35.57 -47.99
C LEU A 2 -13.19 -36.23 -46.64
N PRO A 3 -12.27 -37.01 -46.02
CA PRO A 3 -12.24 -37.39 -44.60
C PRO A 3 -11.28 -36.44 -43.82
N PRO A 4 -10.69 -36.78 -42.63
CA PRO A 4 -11.19 -37.23 -41.31
C PRO A 4 -10.61 -36.33 -40.16
N GLY A 5 -10.78 -36.70 -38.89
CA GLY A 5 -10.04 -36.06 -37.78
C GLY A 5 -10.32 -36.60 -36.38
N LEU A 6 -9.94 -37.85 -36.12
CA LEU A 6 -9.99 -38.54 -34.83
C LEU A 6 -8.95 -38.02 -33.83
N ALA A 7 -9.36 -37.95 -32.57
CA ALA A 7 -8.52 -37.71 -31.39
C ALA A 7 -7.66 -38.95 -31.07
N ALA A 8 -6.40 -38.72 -30.74
CA ALA A 8 -5.47 -39.74 -30.27
C ALA A 8 -5.33 -39.70 -28.73
N SER A 9 -5.57 -40.86 -28.12
CA SER A 9 -5.00 -41.27 -26.84
C SER A 9 -3.52 -41.63 -27.03
N TRP A 10 -2.71 -41.60 -25.97
CA TRP A 10 -1.97 -42.76 -25.43
C TRP A 10 -0.86 -42.35 -24.44
N LYS A 11 -0.73 -43.19 -23.41
CA LYS A 11 0.23 -43.16 -22.29
C LYS A 11 1.58 -43.79 -22.67
N ALA A 12 2.53 -43.57 -21.74
CA ALA A 12 3.82 -44.24 -21.53
C ALA A 12 4.97 -43.68 -22.38
N GLY A 13 6.16 -43.39 -21.86
CA GLY A 13 6.80 -43.59 -20.56
C GLY A 13 8.31 -43.56 -20.80
N LEU A 14 9.12 -43.04 -19.87
CA LEU A 14 10.55 -43.38 -19.76
C LEU A 14 11.14 -42.86 -18.44
N ARG A 15 11.75 -43.79 -17.71
CA ARG A 15 12.63 -43.60 -16.55
C ARG A 15 14.06 -43.32 -17.03
N LEU A 16 14.84 -42.64 -16.19
CA LEU A 16 16.31 -42.72 -15.94
C LEU A 16 16.74 -41.32 -15.45
N GLY A 17 17.55 -41.09 -14.41
CA GLY A 17 18.27 -41.95 -13.49
C GLY A 17 18.89 -41.03 -12.41
N SER A 18 19.17 -41.63 -11.25
CA SER A 18 19.65 -40.97 -10.04
C SER A 18 21.11 -40.53 -10.14
N THR A 19 21.44 -39.37 -9.57
CA THR A 19 22.77 -39.11 -8.98
C THR A 19 22.66 -38.19 -7.78
N SER A 20 22.92 -38.76 -6.62
CA SER A 20 23.21 -38.09 -5.36
C SER A 20 24.51 -37.29 -5.47
N LEU A 21 24.53 -36.07 -4.92
CA LEU A 21 25.76 -35.44 -4.44
C LEU A 21 25.50 -34.81 -3.08
N LEU A 22 26.00 -35.51 -2.06
CA LEU A 22 26.34 -34.99 -0.75
C LEU A 22 27.51 -34.01 -0.90
N PHE A 23 27.42 -32.83 -0.31
CA PHE A 23 28.60 -32.13 0.19
C PHE A 23 28.28 -31.43 1.51
N THR A 24 28.89 -31.94 2.56
CA THR A 24 29.04 -31.37 3.89
C THR A 24 30.31 -30.53 3.97
N ALA A 25 30.25 -29.32 4.55
CA ALA A 25 31.31 -28.61 5.31
C ALA A 25 30.77 -27.18 5.59
N SER A 26 30.42 -26.76 6.80
CA SER A 26 31.22 -26.50 8.02
C SER A 26 32.20 -25.32 7.94
N ALA A 27 32.02 -24.41 8.91
CA ALA A 27 32.97 -23.51 9.57
C ALA A 27 33.49 -22.23 8.87
N ALA A 28 33.04 -21.11 9.44
CA ALA A 28 33.84 -20.02 10.03
C ALA A 28 35.21 -19.65 9.43
N ALA A 29 35.35 -18.38 9.02
CA ALA A 29 36.45 -17.50 9.45
C ALA A 29 36.30 -16.08 8.86
N SER A 30 36.16 -15.08 9.74
CA SER A 30 36.67 -13.73 9.51
C SER A 30 38.21 -13.76 9.59
N PRO A 31 38.94 -12.89 8.87
CA PRO A 31 39.49 -11.72 9.58
C PRO A 31 39.65 -10.42 8.76
N ARG A 32 39.48 -9.32 9.49
CA ARG A 32 40.25 -8.05 9.52
C ARG A 32 40.87 -7.44 8.23
N CYS A 33 40.42 -6.20 8.00
CA CYS A 33 41.23 -4.96 7.96
C CYS A 33 42.40 -4.85 6.97
N ALA A 34 42.23 -4.01 5.94
CA ALA A 34 43.30 -3.18 5.38
C ALA A 34 42.72 -1.99 4.59
N THR A 35 43.03 -0.78 5.05
CA THR A 35 43.06 0.47 4.28
C THR A 35 44.29 0.50 3.36
N PRO A 36 44.22 1.23 2.23
CA PRO A 36 45.04 2.45 2.09
C PRO A 36 44.28 3.59 1.37
N THR A 37 44.32 4.81 1.90
CA THR A 37 45.23 5.92 1.53
C THR A 37 44.92 6.60 0.19
N ILE A 38 44.20 7.73 0.34
CA ILE A 38 44.43 9.07 -0.23
C ILE A 38 45.15 9.14 -1.60
N LEU A 39 44.40 9.59 -2.60
CA LEU A 39 44.94 10.32 -3.76
C LEU A 39 44.24 11.68 -3.83
N SER A 40 45.05 12.74 -3.68
CA SER A 40 44.67 14.13 -3.85
C SER A 40 44.61 14.48 -5.34
N LEU A 41 43.53 15.10 -5.79
CA LEU A 41 43.48 15.78 -7.08
C LEU A 41 42.79 17.14 -6.93
N SER A 42 43.66 18.15 -6.96
CA SER A 42 43.57 19.49 -7.54
C SER A 42 42.20 20.19 -7.66
N ARG A 43 42.13 21.37 -7.05
CA ARG A 43 41.16 22.43 -7.31
C ARG A 43 41.19 22.83 -8.79
N SER A 44 40.05 22.75 -9.47
CA SER A 44 39.77 23.62 -10.62
C SER A 44 38.40 24.28 -10.41
N SER A 45 38.45 25.61 -10.35
CA SER A 45 37.32 26.52 -10.34
C SER A 45 36.71 26.59 -11.75
N ILE A 46 35.46 26.17 -11.90
CA ILE A 46 34.67 26.42 -13.10
C ILE A 46 33.32 27.01 -12.72
N ASP A 47 33.05 28.11 -13.39
CA ASP A 47 31.96 29.06 -13.28
C ASP A 47 30.57 28.44 -13.51
N THR A 48 29.62 28.94 -12.73
CA THR A 48 28.22 28.54 -12.64
C THR A 48 27.38 29.11 -13.79
N ARG A 49 26.75 28.26 -14.60
CA ARG A 49 25.46 28.56 -15.26
C ARG A 49 24.57 27.32 -15.32
N ILE A 50 23.51 27.33 -14.52
CA ILE A 50 22.41 26.36 -14.54
C ILE A 50 21.33 26.92 -15.49
N PRO A 51 20.86 26.17 -16.51
CA PRO A 51 19.70 26.57 -17.29
C PRO A 51 18.41 26.38 -16.47
N SER A 52 17.56 27.39 -16.54
CA SER A 52 16.26 27.48 -15.88
C SER A 52 15.27 26.41 -16.35
N HIS A 53 14.48 25.93 -15.40
CA HIS A 53 13.37 25.01 -15.57
C HIS A 53 12.34 25.51 -16.61
N ARG A 54 12.10 24.70 -17.66
CA ARG A 54 10.85 24.71 -18.42
C ARG A 54 9.93 23.61 -17.87
N PRO A 55 8.68 23.91 -17.46
CA PRO A 55 7.67 22.89 -17.30
C PRO A 55 7.15 22.48 -18.68
N LEU A 56 7.34 21.21 -19.05
CA LEU A 56 6.74 20.60 -20.22
C LEU A 56 5.26 20.34 -19.93
N THR A 57 4.39 21.07 -20.62
CA THR A 57 2.95 20.81 -20.68
C THR A 57 2.68 19.81 -21.80
N THR A 58 2.08 18.67 -21.47
CA THR A 58 1.41 17.81 -22.44
C THR A 58 0.07 18.43 -22.80
N SER A 59 0.01 19.18 -23.89
CA SER A 59 -1.24 19.59 -24.53
C SER A 59 -1.35 18.95 -25.90
N SER A 60 -2.21 17.94 -25.99
CA SER A 60 -2.91 17.56 -27.20
C SER A 60 -3.56 18.80 -27.81
N ASN A 61 -3.04 19.27 -28.96
CA ASN A 61 -3.72 20.12 -29.95
C ASN A 61 -2.86 20.17 -31.21
N ILE A 62 -2.82 19.06 -31.95
CA ILE A 62 -2.36 19.06 -33.35
C ILE A 62 -3.58 19.37 -34.20
N LEU A 63 -3.75 20.65 -34.55
CA LEU A 63 -4.38 21.20 -35.75
C LEU A 63 -4.86 22.63 -35.47
N ALA A 64 -3.93 23.59 -35.51
CA ALA A 64 -4.27 24.96 -35.86
C ALA A 64 -3.04 25.71 -36.36
N ARG A 65 -3.04 25.92 -37.68
CA ARG A 65 -2.61 27.13 -38.39
C ARG A 65 -1.12 27.27 -38.73
N LEU A 66 -0.92 27.00 -40.02
CA LEU A 66 0.16 27.43 -40.90
C LEU A 66 0.20 28.96 -41.08
N ALA A 67 1.38 29.44 -41.49
CA ALA A 67 1.73 30.70 -42.18
C ALA A 67 2.36 31.85 -41.33
N PRO A 68 3.17 32.76 -41.92
CA PRO A 68 4.63 32.60 -41.97
C PRO A 68 5.42 33.76 -41.35
N LEU A 69 6.73 33.49 -41.20
CA LEU A 69 7.79 34.37 -40.71
C LEU A 69 7.86 35.72 -41.43
N ALA A 70 7.73 36.82 -40.67
CA ALA A 70 8.14 38.15 -41.09
C ALA A 70 9.30 38.64 -40.21
N ARG A 71 10.47 38.72 -40.82
CA ARG A 71 11.73 39.23 -40.28
C ARG A 71 11.69 40.76 -40.34
N ARG A 72 11.76 41.45 -39.20
CA ARG A 72 12.07 42.90 -39.16
C ARG A 72 13.21 43.14 -38.16
N ARG A 73 14.36 43.55 -38.70
CA ARG A 73 15.48 44.13 -37.96
C ARG A 73 15.12 45.57 -37.62
N ASP A 74 15.47 46.03 -36.42
CA ASP A 74 15.76 47.44 -36.11
C ASP A 74 16.71 47.52 -34.90
N PRO A 75 17.47 48.62 -34.73
CA PRO A 75 18.85 48.58 -34.23
C PRO A 75 19.04 48.96 -32.75
N LEU A 76 20.25 48.63 -32.28
CA LEU A 76 20.81 48.84 -30.94
C LEU A 76 20.66 50.29 -30.42
N ALA A 77 20.00 50.46 -29.29
CA ALA A 77 20.11 51.65 -28.44
C ALA A 77 20.56 51.22 -27.03
N ARG A 78 21.67 51.80 -26.57
CA ARG A 78 22.21 51.66 -25.20
C ARG A 78 21.33 52.47 -24.23
N SER A 79 20.87 51.84 -23.15
CA SER A 79 20.37 52.54 -21.97
C SER A 79 20.88 51.85 -20.69
N HIS A 80 21.28 52.67 -19.71
CA HIS A 80 21.80 52.27 -18.41
C HIS A 80 20.74 51.56 -17.55
N PRO A 81 21.15 50.70 -16.58
CA PRO A 81 20.24 49.84 -15.84
C PRO A 81 19.46 50.60 -14.77
N THR A 82 18.14 50.68 -14.92
CA THR A 82 17.20 50.99 -13.83
C THR A 82 16.98 49.74 -12.96
N PRO A 83 16.78 49.86 -11.64
CA PRO A 83 16.45 48.73 -10.79
C PRO A 83 15.10 48.16 -11.25
N ILE A 84 15.10 46.92 -11.72
CA ILE A 84 13.88 46.19 -12.07
C ILE A 84 13.14 45.91 -10.76
N SER A 85 12.12 46.72 -10.48
CA SER A 85 11.04 46.34 -9.59
C SER A 85 10.55 44.95 -10.02
N PRO A 86 10.44 43.96 -9.12
CA PRO A 86 9.87 42.68 -9.52
C PRO A 86 8.48 42.96 -10.13
N PRO A 87 8.14 42.31 -11.26
CA PRO A 87 6.82 42.50 -11.84
C PRO A 87 5.77 42.17 -10.75
N PRO A 88 4.65 42.90 -10.71
CA PRO A 88 3.59 42.58 -9.78
C PRO A 88 3.28 41.10 -9.91
N GLN A 89 3.37 40.37 -8.80
CA GLN A 89 2.90 39.01 -8.75
C GLN A 89 1.40 39.08 -9.05
N ASP A 90 1.03 38.80 -10.30
CA ASP A 90 -0.30 38.34 -10.62
C ASP A 90 -0.50 37.09 -9.76
N LEU A 91 -1.17 37.30 -8.63
CA LEU A 91 -1.63 36.26 -7.74
C LEU A 91 -2.60 35.43 -8.56
N ASP A 92 -2.10 34.35 -9.17
CA ASP A 92 -2.94 33.25 -9.63
C ASP A 92 -3.88 32.88 -8.47
N PRO A 93 -5.19 33.21 -8.57
CA PRO A 93 -6.10 32.92 -7.49
C PRO A 93 -6.28 31.41 -7.52
N ILE A 94 -5.94 30.75 -6.42
CA ILE A 94 -6.13 29.31 -6.18
C ILE A 94 -4.96 28.44 -6.68
N HIS A 95 -3.73 28.73 -6.23
CA HIS A 95 -2.79 27.62 -6.03
C HIS A 95 -3.29 26.81 -4.80
N PRO A 96 -3.66 25.52 -4.93
CA PRO A 96 -4.26 24.73 -3.83
C PRO A 96 -3.28 24.47 -2.67
N TYR A 97 -2.04 24.92 -2.83
CA TYR A 97 -0.96 24.71 -1.90
C TYR A 97 -0.60 26.04 -1.24
N PRO A 98 -0.58 26.13 0.10
CA PRO A 98 -0.19 27.35 0.81
C PRO A 98 1.18 27.89 0.36
N PRO A 99 1.39 29.21 0.48
CA PRO A 99 2.59 29.87 0.01
C PRO A 99 3.83 29.36 0.75
N PRO A 100 5.01 29.37 0.11
CA PRO A 100 6.26 28.87 0.69
C PRO A 100 6.63 29.57 2.01
N SER A 101 6.24 30.83 2.18
CA SER A 101 6.44 31.61 3.41
C SER A 101 5.88 30.93 4.66
N SER A 102 4.74 30.23 4.53
CA SER A 102 4.08 29.49 5.61
C SER A 102 4.72 28.13 5.94
N ALA A 103 5.74 27.71 5.19
CA ALA A 103 6.42 26.45 5.45
C ALA A 103 7.23 26.55 6.74
N HIS A 104 7.11 25.53 7.60
CA HIS A 104 7.93 25.36 8.79
C HIS A 104 9.00 24.29 8.54
N GLN A 105 10.04 24.29 9.38
CA GLN A 105 10.96 23.18 9.42
C GLN A 105 10.20 21.89 9.83
N PRO A 106 10.30 20.80 9.06
CA PRO A 106 9.62 19.56 9.39
C PRO A 106 10.20 18.93 10.67
N SER A 107 9.33 18.42 11.55
CA SER A 107 9.72 17.79 12.81
C SER A 107 9.86 16.27 12.71
N THR A 108 11.09 15.78 12.83
CA THR A 108 11.40 14.34 12.80
C THR A 108 10.90 13.61 14.04
N SER A 109 11.08 14.18 15.24
CA SER A 109 10.66 13.55 16.50
C SER A 109 9.16 13.36 16.58
N ARG A 110 8.38 14.36 16.13
CA ARG A 110 6.91 14.28 16.08
C ARG A 110 6.43 13.20 15.11
N ALA A 111 7.09 13.07 13.96
CA ALA A 111 6.75 12.04 12.97
C ALA A 111 7.07 10.63 13.51
N LEU A 112 8.24 10.45 14.15
CA LEU A 112 8.64 9.18 14.75
C LEU A 112 7.72 8.77 15.92
N LEU A 113 7.42 9.69 16.83
CA LEU A 113 6.49 9.43 17.94
C LEU A 113 5.11 9.03 17.40
N PHE A 114 4.64 9.71 16.36
CA PHE A 114 3.38 9.38 15.72
C PHE A 114 3.40 7.99 15.09
N LEU A 115 4.47 7.62 14.37
CA LEU A 115 4.64 6.28 13.81
C LEU A 115 4.57 5.20 14.89
N VAL A 116 5.32 5.36 15.99
CA VAL A 116 5.34 4.38 17.09
C VAL A 116 3.96 4.27 17.74
N ALA A 117 3.35 5.40 18.10
CA ALA A 117 2.04 5.43 18.73
C ALA A 117 0.96 4.83 17.83
N PHE A 118 0.93 5.22 16.54
CA PHE A 118 -0.01 4.70 15.56
C PHE A 118 0.18 3.20 15.36
N SER A 119 1.41 2.73 15.16
CA SER A 119 1.69 1.30 14.93
C SER A 119 1.30 0.46 16.13
N THR A 120 1.69 0.85 17.34
CA THR A 120 1.32 0.14 18.57
C THR A 120 -0.19 0.08 18.74
N LEU A 121 -0.90 1.22 18.57
CA LEU A 121 -2.35 1.28 18.69
C LEU A 121 -3.03 0.41 17.63
N THR A 122 -2.63 0.54 16.37
CA THR A 122 -3.21 -0.19 15.24
C THR A 122 -3.01 -1.69 15.38
N PHE A 123 -1.79 -2.16 15.67
CA PHE A 123 -1.52 -3.59 15.86
C PHE A 123 -2.24 -4.16 17.08
N THR A 124 -2.21 -3.47 18.22
CA THR A 124 -2.90 -3.92 19.44
C THR A 124 -4.41 -3.98 19.23
N SER A 125 -5.00 -2.96 18.61
CA SER A 125 -6.44 -2.90 18.38
C SER A 125 -6.89 -3.95 17.36
N ALA A 126 -6.11 -4.17 16.30
CA ALA A 126 -6.40 -5.19 15.30
C ALA A 126 -6.26 -6.61 15.86
N ALA A 127 -5.21 -6.89 16.64
CA ALA A 127 -5.02 -8.19 17.30
C ALA A 127 -6.15 -8.44 18.31
N TYR A 128 -6.49 -7.44 19.13
CA TYR A 128 -7.59 -7.53 20.08
C TYR A 128 -8.94 -7.79 19.37
N TYR A 129 -9.22 -7.05 18.31
CA TYR A 129 -10.42 -7.27 17.50
C TYR A 129 -10.44 -8.67 16.87
N SER A 130 -9.31 -9.13 16.35
CA SER A 130 -9.19 -10.47 15.76
C SER A 130 -9.49 -11.58 16.77
N LEU A 131 -8.96 -11.45 18.00
CA LEU A 131 -9.22 -12.39 19.09
C LEU A 131 -10.70 -12.39 19.51
N LEU A 132 -11.32 -11.22 19.65
CA LEU A 132 -12.73 -11.12 20.01
C LEU A 132 -13.65 -11.69 18.91
N ASP A 133 -13.34 -11.40 17.64
CA ASP A 133 -14.08 -11.95 16.51
C ASP A 133 -13.93 -13.46 16.46
N THR A 134 -12.72 -13.98 16.65
CA THR A 134 -12.45 -15.42 16.69
C THR A 134 -13.17 -16.10 17.85
N GLN A 135 -13.16 -15.51 19.05
CA GLN A 135 -13.91 -16.02 20.20
C GLN A 135 -15.41 -16.12 19.91
N ARG A 136 -15.99 -15.09 19.28
CA ARG A 136 -17.41 -15.06 18.90
C ARG A 136 -17.75 -16.12 17.86
N ILE A 137 -16.88 -16.36 16.89
CA ILE A 137 -17.09 -17.40 15.87
C ILE A 137 -16.93 -18.79 16.49
N ALA A 138 -15.92 -18.98 17.34
CA ALA A 138 -15.71 -20.23 18.06
C ALA A 138 -16.89 -20.58 18.98
N SER A 139 -17.46 -19.62 19.71
CA SER A 139 -18.62 -19.88 20.57
C SER A 139 -19.83 -20.34 19.77
N ARG A 140 -20.03 -19.79 18.56
CA ARG A 140 -21.11 -20.21 17.64
C ARG A 140 -20.90 -21.62 17.10
N LEU A 141 -19.66 -21.99 16.78
CA LEU A 141 -19.32 -23.35 16.37
C LEU A 141 -19.71 -24.38 17.44
N HIS A 142 -19.46 -24.07 18.72
CA HIS A 142 -19.83 -24.95 19.82
C HIS A 142 -21.34 -25.05 20.03
N THR A 143 -22.10 -23.95 19.85
CA THR A 143 -23.57 -23.97 19.99
C THR A 143 -24.28 -24.63 18.81
N SER A 144 -23.69 -24.63 17.62
CA SER A 144 -24.29 -25.16 16.38
C SER A 144 -23.74 -26.52 15.97
N ARG A 145 -23.29 -27.32 16.95
CA ARG A 145 -22.62 -28.63 16.73
C ARG A 145 -23.39 -29.56 15.78
N ASP A 146 -24.72 -29.55 15.80
CA ASP A 146 -25.55 -30.42 14.94
C ASP A 146 -25.58 -30.00 13.46
N VAL A 147 -25.39 -28.71 13.16
CA VAL A 147 -25.36 -28.19 11.78
C VAL A 147 -23.98 -28.44 11.16
N PHE A 148 -22.92 -28.29 11.95
CA PHE A 148 -21.54 -28.48 11.48
C PHE A 148 -21.05 -29.93 11.59
N SER A 149 -21.72 -30.80 12.35
CA SER A 149 -21.41 -32.25 12.39
C SER A 149 -21.74 -32.94 11.07
N ASN A 150 -22.83 -32.57 10.39
CA ASN A 150 -23.19 -33.10 9.07
C ASN A 150 -22.23 -32.63 7.96
N ILE A 151 -21.66 -31.44 8.11
CA ILE A 151 -20.61 -30.92 7.25
C ILE A 151 -19.32 -31.72 7.52
N SER A 152 -19.01 -32.03 8.79
CA SER A 152 -17.78 -32.71 9.19
C SER A 152 -17.54 -34.08 8.53
N SER A 153 -18.59 -34.85 8.21
CA SER A 153 -18.44 -36.15 7.53
C SER A 153 -17.89 -36.03 6.10
N PHE A 154 -18.14 -34.91 5.41
CA PHE A 154 -17.60 -34.62 4.08
C PHE A 154 -16.15 -34.12 4.09
N PHE A 155 -15.67 -33.59 5.22
CA PHE A 155 -14.33 -32.98 5.32
C PHE A 155 -13.35 -33.81 6.16
N THR A 156 -13.80 -34.92 6.75
CA THR A 156 -12.95 -35.87 7.49
C THR A 156 -12.39 -36.94 6.54
N SER A 157 -11.56 -36.51 5.58
CA SER A 157 -10.67 -37.42 4.86
C SER A 157 -9.33 -36.74 4.67
N SER A 158 -8.57 -36.66 5.76
CA SER A 158 -7.10 -36.56 5.80
C SER A 158 -6.68 -36.68 7.26
N ASN A 159 -5.84 -37.67 7.54
CA ASN A 159 -5.14 -37.95 8.80
C ASN A 159 -4.90 -36.73 9.70
N ASP A 160 -5.54 -36.68 10.88
CA ASP A 160 -5.09 -35.84 11.99
C ASP A 160 -4.98 -36.67 13.27
N GLY A 161 -3.82 -37.30 13.42
CA GLY A 161 -3.29 -37.73 14.70
C GLY A 161 -2.55 -36.56 15.35
N ALA A 162 -3.25 -35.78 16.17
CA ALA A 162 -2.75 -35.08 17.36
C ALA A 162 -3.86 -34.14 17.86
N SER A 163 -4.50 -34.50 18.97
CA SER A 163 -5.43 -33.65 19.69
C SER A 163 -4.69 -32.47 20.34
N SER A 164 -4.28 -31.46 19.56
CA SER A 164 -3.86 -30.17 20.10
C SER A 164 -5.12 -29.46 20.59
N ARG A 165 -5.20 -29.16 21.90
CA ARG A 165 -6.28 -28.30 22.43
C ARG A 165 -6.06 -26.89 21.88
N SER A 166 -6.86 -26.48 20.92
CA SER A 166 -6.91 -25.06 20.52
C SER A 166 -7.24 -24.19 21.73
N ILE A 167 -6.79 -22.93 21.69
CA ILE A 167 -7.12 -21.92 22.72
C ILE A 167 -8.63 -21.71 22.84
N TRP A 168 -9.38 -22.06 21.80
CA TRP A 168 -10.81 -21.85 21.63
C TRP A 168 -11.69 -23.08 21.93
N GLY A 169 -11.08 -24.18 22.39
CA GLY A 169 -11.77 -25.42 22.76
C GLY A 169 -11.43 -26.61 21.86
N SER A 170 -11.90 -27.81 22.22
CA SER A 170 -11.58 -29.02 21.44
C SER A 170 -12.26 -29.00 20.07
N GLY A 171 -11.52 -29.40 19.03
CA GLY A 171 -12.04 -29.50 17.65
C GLY A 171 -12.30 -28.16 16.95
N VAL A 172 -11.77 -27.05 17.48
CA VAL A 172 -11.74 -25.77 16.77
C VAL A 172 -10.39 -25.64 16.08
N ASP A 173 -10.37 -25.80 14.76
CA ASP A 173 -9.20 -25.56 13.92
C ASP A 173 -9.40 -24.28 13.07
N GLU A 174 -8.32 -23.74 12.51
CA GLU A 174 -8.37 -22.51 11.72
C GLU A 174 -9.27 -22.64 10.47
N ARG A 175 -9.35 -23.84 9.88
CA ARG A 175 -10.17 -24.09 8.69
C ARG A 175 -11.67 -24.04 9.02
N ARG A 176 -12.09 -24.63 10.14
CA ARG A 176 -13.46 -24.58 10.67
C ARG A 176 -13.84 -23.16 11.05
N LEU A 177 -12.92 -22.42 11.69
CA LEU A 177 -13.13 -21.01 11.98
C LEU A 177 -13.34 -20.19 10.70
N ALA A 178 -12.55 -20.42 9.65
CA ALA A 178 -12.68 -19.72 8.37
C ALA A 178 -14.01 -20.03 7.66
N VAL A 179 -14.47 -21.28 7.69
CA VAL A 179 -15.78 -21.69 7.14
C VAL A 179 -16.92 -21.02 7.92
N ALA A 180 -16.90 -21.12 9.25
CA ALA A 180 -17.91 -20.49 10.10
C ALA A 180 -17.92 -18.97 9.96
N LYS A 181 -16.75 -18.33 9.79
CA LYS A 181 -16.65 -16.89 9.53
C LYS A 181 -17.27 -16.51 8.20
N THR A 182 -17.08 -17.32 7.17
CA THR A 182 -17.66 -17.09 5.84
C THR A 182 -19.18 -17.18 5.90
N GLN A 183 -19.72 -18.15 6.64
CA GLN A 183 -21.15 -18.26 6.89
C GLN A 183 -21.72 -17.09 7.70
N ASP A 184 -21.07 -16.67 8.80
CA ASP A 184 -21.47 -15.46 9.57
C ASP A 184 -21.48 -14.21 8.68
N THR A 185 -20.52 -14.10 7.76
CA THR A 185 -20.44 -12.98 6.82
C THR A 185 -21.61 -13.01 5.83
N ALA A 186 -21.94 -14.18 5.28
CA ALA A 186 -23.07 -14.35 4.36
C ALA A 186 -24.41 -14.02 5.05
N GLU A 187 -24.62 -14.51 6.28
CA GLU A 187 -25.81 -14.23 7.08
C GLU A 187 -25.98 -12.71 7.31
N ARG A 188 -24.91 -12.02 7.70
CA ARG A 188 -24.93 -10.56 7.90
C ARG A 188 -25.21 -9.79 6.62
N LEU A 189 -24.74 -10.27 5.47
CA LEU A 189 -25.06 -9.66 4.18
C LEU A 189 -26.53 -9.87 3.83
N GLY A 190 -27.10 -11.04 4.13
CA GLY A 190 -28.53 -11.31 4.00
C GLY A 190 -29.39 -10.37 4.85
N LEU A 191 -29.06 -10.20 6.13
CA LEU A 191 -29.77 -9.26 7.02
C LEU A 191 -29.66 -7.80 6.56
N ARG A 192 -28.49 -7.40 6.03
CA ARG A 192 -28.30 -6.06 5.45
C ARG A 192 -29.12 -5.87 4.19
N MET A 193 -29.19 -6.89 3.34
CA MET A 193 -30.02 -6.88 2.13
C MET A 193 -31.49 -6.66 2.49
N GLU A 194 -32.01 -7.42 3.45
CA GLU A 194 -33.39 -7.27 3.92
C GLU A 194 -33.66 -5.84 4.42
N TRP A 195 -32.75 -5.27 5.21
CA TRP A 195 -32.85 -3.89 5.66
C TRP A 195 -32.81 -2.88 4.50
N ILE A 196 -31.90 -3.05 3.52
CA ILE A 196 -31.80 -2.18 2.34
C ILE A 196 -33.07 -2.24 1.50
N MET A 197 -33.59 -3.43 1.23
CA MET A 197 -34.79 -3.62 0.42
C MET A 197 -36.01 -2.99 1.08
N ARG A 198 -36.18 -3.20 2.39
CA ARG A 198 -37.25 -2.56 3.15
C ARG A 198 -37.20 -1.03 3.09
N ARG A 199 -36.00 -0.44 3.07
CA ARG A 199 -35.83 1.02 2.91
C ARG A 199 -36.04 1.48 1.47
N CYS A 200 -35.67 0.66 0.50
CA CYS A 200 -35.88 0.97 -0.90
C CYS A 200 -37.37 1.01 -1.24
N GLU A 201 -38.13 -0.01 -0.84
CA GLU A 201 -39.58 -0.11 -1.07
C GLU A 201 -40.35 1.07 -0.46
N GLN A 202 -39.82 1.67 0.61
CA GLN A 202 -40.39 2.86 1.25
C GLN A 202 -40.12 4.16 0.49
N LEU A 203 -39.05 4.23 -0.31
CA LEU A 203 -38.51 5.49 -0.84
C LEU A 203 -38.47 5.57 -2.36
N LEU A 204 -38.45 4.43 -3.07
CA LEU A 204 -38.15 4.35 -4.49
C LEU A 204 -39.15 3.46 -5.24
N PRO A 205 -39.34 3.66 -6.56
CA PRO A 205 -40.18 2.80 -7.39
C PRO A 205 -39.67 1.36 -7.46
N GLU A 206 -40.60 0.41 -7.62
CA GLU A 206 -40.33 -1.03 -7.66
C GLU A 206 -39.21 -1.45 -8.64
N PRO A 207 -39.14 -0.94 -9.89
CA PRO A 207 -38.08 -1.32 -10.82
C PRO A 207 -36.67 -0.91 -10.32
N VAL A 208 -36.58 0.19 -9.57
CA VAL A 208 -35.31 0.67 -9.01
C VAL A 208 -34.88 -0.26 -7.87
N CYS A 209 -35.82 -0.67 -7.02
CA CYS A 209 -35.54 -1.60 -5.92
C CYS A 209 -35.12 -2.98 -6.41
N GLU A 210 -35.74 -3.47 -7.48
CA GLU A 210 -35.33 -4.73 -8.11
C GLU A 210 -33.88 -4.67 -8.61
N VAL A 211 -33.49 -3.59 -9.30
CA VAL A 211 -32.11 -3.41 -9.79
C VAL A 211 -31.12 -3.31 -8.62
N ILE A 212 -31.46 -2.57 -7.56
CA ILE A 212 -30.64 -2.47 -6.35
C ILE A 212 -30.46 -3.84 -5.72
N GLY A 213 -31.55 -4.60 -5.55
CA GLY A 213 -31.51 -5.91 -4.93
C GLY A 213 -30.69 -6.93 -5.71
N ARG A 214 -30.91 -7.01 -7.03
CA ARG A 214 -30.11 -7.88 -7.92
C ARG A 214 -28.63 -7.52 -7.88
N THR A 215 -28.30 -6.23 -7.95
CA THR A 215 -26.92 -5.75 -7.90
C THR A 215 -26.28 -6.09 -6.55
N TYR A 216 -27.00 -5.89 -5.44
CA TYR A 216 -26.52 -6.21 -4.11
C TYR A 216 -26.20 -7.70 -3.99
N LEU A 217 -27.10 -8.58 -4.43
CA LEU A 217 -26.91 -10.03 -4.37
C LEU A 217 -25.69 -10.47 -5.17
N ILE A 218 -25.52 -10.00 -6.41
CA ILE A 218 -24.35 -10.31 -7.24
C ILE A 218 -23.05 -9.89 -6.53
N VAL A 219 -23.03 -8.70 -5.94
CA VAL A 219 -21.84 -8.19 -5.23
C VAL A 219 -21.58 -8.95 -3.94
N ALA A 220 -22.63 -9.25 -3.16
CA ALA A 220 -22.53 -9.98 -1.89
C ALA A 220 -22.05 -11.41 -2.10
N GLU A 221 -22.62 -12.12 -3.08
CA GLU A 221 -22.19 -13.46 -3.48
C GLU A 221 -20.73 -13.44 -3.92
N LYS A 222 -20.37 -12.51 -4.81
CA LYS A 222 -18.98 -12.37 -5.27
C LYS A 222 -18.02 -12.11 -4.11
N TYR A 223 -18.40 -11.25 -3.15
CA TYR A 223 -17.59 -10.93 -1.98
C TYR A 223 -17.38 -12.14 -1.06
N VAL A 224 -18.43 -12.94 -0.80
CA VAL A 224 -18.34 -14.14 0.03
C VAL A 224 -17.42 -15.18 -0.62
N ASN A 225 -17.43 -15.29 -1.94
CA ASN A 225 -16.62 -16.21 -2.73
C ASN A 225 -15.17 -15.76 -2.97
N LEU A 226 -14.78 -14.56 -2.51
CA LEU A 226 -13.38 -14.12 -2.58
C LEU A 226 -12.48 -14.93 -1.65
N SER A 227 -11.21 -15.09 -2.03
CA SER A 227 -10.22 -15.68 -1.13
C SER A 227 -10.06 -14.83 0.16
N PRO A 228 -9.64 -15.42 1.30
CA PRO A 228 -9.39 -14.67 2.53
C PRO A 228 -8.44 -13.48 2.32
N SER A 229 -7.41 -13.65 1.49
CA SER A 229 -6.45 -12.61 1.16
C SER A 229 -7.02 -11.48 0.30
N GLN A 230 -7.98 -11.76 -0.58
CA GLN A 230 -8.69 -10.72 -1.35
C GLN A 230 -9.73 -9.99 -0.49
N ARG A 231 -10.45 -10.71 0.37
CA ARG A 231 -11.41 -10.10 1.32
C ARG A 231 -10.73 -9.06 2.22
N ALA A 232 -9.48 -9.31 2.61
CA ALA A 232 -8.69 -8.37 3.40
C ALA A 232 -8.36 -7.05 2.66
N VAL A 233 -8.28 -7.07 1.33
CA VAL A 233 -7.96 -5.90 0.49
C VAL A 233 -9.18 -5.00 0.26
N VAL A 234 -10.39 -5.57 0.22
CA VAL A 234 -11.63 -4.86 -0.11
C VAL A 234 -11.84 -3.58 0.73
N PRO A 235 -11.66 -3.57 2.07
CA PRO A 235 -11.82 -2.35 2.86
C PRO A 235 -10.87 -1.22 2.44
N VAL A 236 -9.63 -1.55 2.07
CA VAL A 236 -8.63 -0.57 1.61
C VAL A 236 -9.06 0.04 0.28
N VAL A 237 -9.45 -0.80 -0.68
CA VAL A 237 -9.90 -0.34 -2.00
C VAL A 237 -11.16 0.52 -1.86
N ALA A 238 -12.09 0.15 -0.97
CA ALA A 238 -13.29 0.92 -0.71
C ALA A 238 -12.97 2.33 -0.16
N VAL A 239 -12.07 2.44 0.82
CA VAL A 239 -11.63 3.73 1.36
C VAL A 239 -10.90 4.55 0.30
N ASN A 240 -9.98 3.95 -0.45
CA ASN A 240 -9.27 4.62 -1.54
C ASN A 240 -10.24 5.17 -2.59
N THR A 241 -11.26 4.38 -2.95
CA THR A 241 -12.28 4.76 -3.94
C THR A 241 -13.10 5.95 -3.43
N LEU A 242 -13.51 5.94 -2.17
CA LEU A 242 -14.23 7.05 -1.55
C LEU A 242 -13.38 8.33 -1.55
N VAL A 243 -12.11 8.25 -1.16
CA VAL A 243 -11.20 9.40 -1.14
C VAL A 243 -10.91 9.92 -2.54
N PHE A 244 -10.74 9.03 -3.53
CA PHE A 244 -10.59 9.40 -4.93
C PHE A 244 -11.85 10.08 -5.50
N ALA A 245 -13.05 9.59 -5.15
CA ALA A 245 -14.31 10.23 -5.50
C ALA A 245 -14.40 11.63 -4.88
N MET A 246 -14.01 11.81 -3.61
CA MET A 246 -13.92 13.13 -2.99
C MET A 246 -12.95 14.07 -3.72
N TRP A 247 -11.79 13.59 -4.19
CA TRP A 247 -10.88 14.39 -5.03
C TRP A 247 -11.50 14.77 -6.36
N SER A 248 -12.27 13.86 -6.97
CA SER A 248 -12.97 14.11 -8.24
C SER A 248 -14.01 15.21 -8.09
N VAL A 249 -14.84 15.15 -7.05
CA VAL A 249 -15.82 16.19 -6.70
C VAL A 249 -15.11 17.52 -6.38
N ALA A 250 -14.03 17.48 -5.61
CA ALA A 250 -13.24 18.66 -5.27
C ALA A 250 -12.60 19.34 -6.49
N SER A 251 -12.21 18.56 -7.51
CA SER A 251 -11.65 19.06 -8.76
C SER A 251 -12.70 19.72 -9.65
N ILE A 252 -13.94 19.20 -9.65
CA ILE A 252 -15.07 19.82 -10.36
C ILE A 252 -15.47 21.14 -9.68
N GLY A 253 -15.54 21.15 -8.35
CA GLY A 253 -15.87 22.32 -7.53
C GLY A 253 -14.81 23.44 -7.51
N ARG A 254 -13.73 23.31 -8.28
CA ARG A 254 -12.64 24.32 -8.37
C ARG A 254 -13.16 25.68 -8.86
N ARG A 255 -14.22 25.70 -9.68
CA ARG A 255 -14.89 26.92 -10.16
C ARG A 255 -15.74 27.64 -9.10
N GLY A 256 -16.16 26.95 -8.04
CA GLY A 256 -17.01 27.50 -6.97
C GLY A 256 -16.25 27.98 -5.73
N GLY A 257 -15.00 28.44 -5.88
CA GLY A 257 -14.19 28.99 -4.77
C GLY A 257 -13.21 28.01 -4.12
N GLY A 258 -13.08 26.77 -4.62
CA GLY A 258 -11.96 25.87 -4.29
C GLY A 258 -11.88 25.38 -2.83
N GLY A 259 -12.88 25.64 -2.00
CA GLY A 259 -12.88 25.30 -0.57
C GLY A 259 -12.68 23.80 -0.30
N MET A 260 -13.38 22.95 -1.05
CA MET A 260 -13.24 21.49 -0.94
C MET A 260 -11.85 21.01 -1.37
N LEU A 261 -11.29 21.58 -2.44
CA LEU A 261 -9.92 21.26 -2.88
C LEU A 261 -8.88 21.66 -1.82
N GLY A 262 -9.04 22.84 -1.22
CA GLY A 262 -8.21 23.29 -0.11
C GLY A 262 -8.38 22.41 1.14
N TRP A 263 -9.58 21.92 1.43
CA TRP A 263 -9.83 20.97 2.52
C TRP A 263 -9.17 19.62 2.26
N MET A 264 -9.33 19.05 1.05
CA MET A 264 -8.69 17.80 0.64
C MET A 264 -7.16 17.94 0.71
N THR A 265 -6.60 19.04 0.21
CA THR A 265 -5.14 19.27 0.26
C THR A 265 -4.61 19.41 1.69
N ARG A 266 -5.39 19.98 2.61
CA ARG A 266 -4.98 20.11 4.02
C ARG A 266 -5.06 18.79 4.79
N ASN A 267 -5.93 17.87 4.38
CA ASN A 267 -6.27 16.66 5.14
C ASN A 267 -5.81 15.35 4.50
N PHE A 268 -5.62 15.27 3.19
CA PHE A 268 -5.30 14.03 2.45
C PHE A 268 -3.99 14.11 1.65
N VAL A 269 -3.20 15.17 1.87
CA VAL A 269 -1.86 15.30 1.30
C VAL A 269 -0.86 15.48 2.44
N HIS A 270 0.16 14.63 2.48
CA HIS A 270 1.21 14.79 3.46
C HIS A 270 2.21 15.84 2.99
N ARG A 271 2.43 16.86 3.83
CA ARG A 271 3.40 17.92 3.58
C ARG A 271 4.28 18.04 4.83
N PRO A 272 5.56 17.63 4.76
CA PRO A 272 6.43 17.63 5.93
C PRO A 272 6.50 19.00 6.61
N SER A 273 6.59 20.08 5.83
CA SER A 273 6.66 21.45 6.34
C SER A 273 5.37 22.00 6.96
N ALA A 274 4.25 21.28 6.83
CA ALA A 274 3.00 21.65 7.51
C ALA A 274 2.92 21.07 8.94
N ASN A 275 3.82 20.15 9.34
CA ASN A 275 3.87 19.51 10.66
C ASN A 275 2.53 18.89 11.14
N ARG A 276 1.71 18.41 10.19
CA ARG A 276 0.43 17.76 10.46
C ARG A 276 0.60 16.24 10.46
N ASN A 277 0.86 15.66 11.62
CA ASN A 277 1.10 14.22 11.73
C ASN A 277 -0.07 13.35 11.24
N ARG A 278 -1.32 13.80 11.41
CA ARG A 278 -2.50 13.07 10.92
C ARG A 278 -2.45 12.78 9.41
N THR A 279 -1.78 13.63 8.63
CA THR A 279 -1.66 13.42 7.19
C THR A 279 -0.67 12.33 6.82
N LEU A 280 0.16 11.83 7.75
CA LEU A 280 0.95 10.62 7.56
C LEU A 280 0.05 9.39 7.33
N VAL A 281 -1.16 9.37 7.90
CA VAL A 281 -2.13 8.28 7.72
C VAL A 281 -3.03 8.54 6.53
N THR A 282 -3.71 9.68 6.51
CA THR A 282 -4.74 9.95 5.49
C THR A 282 -4.17 10.05 4.08
N SER A 283 -2.89 10.43 3.93
CA SER A 283 -2.22 10.44 2.63
C SER A 283 -2.01 9.04 2.05
N VAL A 284 -1.90 7.99 2.89
CA VAL A 284 -1.77 6.59 2.45
C VAL A 284 -3.00 6.17 1.63
N PHE A 285 -4.18 6.66 2.00
CA PHE A 285 -5.44 6.32 1.33
C PHE A 285 -5.85 7.31 0.22
N SER A 286 -4.97 8.24 -0.13
CA SER A 286 -5.29 9.37 -0.99
C SER A 286 -4.67 9.23 -2.37
N HIS A 287 -5.47 9.39 -3.42
CA HIS A 287 -5.02 9.39 -4.81
C HIS A 287 -5.71 10.55 -5.54
N GLN A 288 -4.95 11.39 -6.22
CA GLN A 288 -5.51 12.53 -6.99
C GLN A 288 -5.70 12.21 -8.47
N ASN A 289 -4.86 11.33 -9.03
CA ASN A 289 -4.84 11.03 -10.45
C ASN A 289 -5.41 9.62 -10.72
N PHE A 290 -6.22 9.50 -11.77
CA PHE A 290 -6.90 8.25 -12.12
C PHE A 290 -5.94 7.07 -12.35
N LEU A 291 -4.83 7.30 -13.08
CA LEU A 291 -3.84 6.25 -13.30
C LEU A 291 -3.12 5.83 -12.02
N HIS A 292 -2.80 6.79 -11.15
CA HIS A 292 -2.16 6.49 -9.87
C HIS A 292 -3.10 5.66 -8.97
N PHE A 293 -4.37 6.05 -8.90
CA PHE A 293 -5.41 5.28 -8.20
C PHE A 293 -5.54 3.87 -8.78
N THR A 294 -5.67 3.75 -10.10
CA THR A 294 -5.92 2.47 -10.77
C THR A 294 -4.75 1.51 -10.61
N PHE A 295 -3.52 1.94 -10.89
CA PHE A 295 -2.34 1.07 -10.78
C PHE A 295 -2.07 0.66 -9.34
N ASN A 296 -2.27 1.54 -8.37
CA ASN A 296 -2.08 1.20 -6.97
C ASN A 296 -3.08 0.13 -6.51
N ASN A 297 -4.38 0.33 -6.78
CA ASN A 297 -5.42 -0.62 -6.34
C ASN A 297 -5.39 -1.93 -7.14
N LEU A 298 -5.01 -1.89 -8.43
CA LEU A 298 -4.83 -3.11 -9.22
C LEU A 298 -3.61 -3.92 -8.76
N ALA A 299 -2.50 -3.25 -8.45
CA ALA A 299 -1.33 -3.91 -7.86
C ALA A 299 -1.70 -4.55 -6.51
N LEU A 300 -2.37 -3.79 -5.63
CA LEU A 300 -2.83 -4.28 -4.33
C LEU A 300 -3.76 -5.49 -4.47
N TRP A 301 -4.70 -5.45 -5.42
CA TRP A 301 -5.61 -6.56 -5.71
C TRP A 301 -4.89 -7.80 -6.23
N SER A 302 -3.87 -7.62 -7.09
CA SER A 302 -3.11 -8.70 -7.72
C SER A 302 -2.19 -9.41 -6.74
N ILE A 303 -1.58 -8.65 -5.83
CA ILE A 303 -0.66 -9.17 -4.80
C ILE A 303 -1.45 -9.78 -3.64
N GLY A 304 -2.57 -9.16 -3.27
CA GLY A 304 -3.43 -9.60 -2.17
C GLY A 304 -2.78 -9.51 -0.80
N GLY A 305 -3.48 -10.02 0.23
CA GLY A 305 -2.92 -10.25 1.56
C GLY A 305 -2.19 -11.60 1.73
N SER A 306 -1.94 -12.32 0.63
CA SER A 306 -1.51 -13.73 0.68
C SER A 306 -0.13 -13.91 1.31
N ALA A 307 0.80 -12.99 1.08
CA ALA A 307 2.14 -13.07 1.67
C ALA A 307 2.13 -12.82 3.18
N VAL A 308 1.31 -11.89 3.66
CA VAL A 308 1.12 -11.65 5.11
C VAL A 308 0.53 -12.91 5.75
N TYR A 309 -0.48 -13.51 5.12
CA TYR A 309 -1.09 -14.74 5.60
C TYR A 309 -0.13 -15.94 5.59
N LEU A 310 0.67 -16.11 4.54
CA LEU A 310 1.67 -17.18 4.50
C LEU A 310 2.73 -17.01 5.58
N SER A 311 3.19 -15.78 5.82
CA SER A 311 4.23 -15.51 6.82
C SER A 311 3.81 -15.94 8.23
N THR A 312 2.53 -15.81 8.60
CA THR A 312 2.04 -16.29 9.91
C THR A 312 1.98 -17.80 9.98
N HIS A 313 1.60 -18.46 8.89
CA HIS A 313 1.57 -19.93 8.79
C HIS A 313 2.97 -20.55 8.86
N LEU A 314 4.00 -19.84 8.44
CA LEU A 314 5.39 -20.31 8.58
C LEU A 314 5.91 -20.17 10.01
N SER A 315 5.39 -19.22 10.80
CA SER A 315 5.75 -19.02 12.21
C SER A 315 5.04 -19.98 13.20
N SER A 316 4.51 -21.11 12.69
CA SER A 316 3.50 -22.00 13.32
C SER A 316 3.88 -22.73 14.62
N SER A 317 5.06 -22.54 15.19
CA SER A 317 5.46 -23.32 16.38
C SER A 317 4.53 -23.10 17.59
N SER A 318 3.74 -22.02 17.62
CA SER A 318 2.68 -21.73 18.61
C SER A 318 1.72 -20.63 18.13
N ALA A 319 1.20 -20.75 16.90
CA ALA A 319 0.29 -19.75 16.34
C ALA A 319 -1.07 -19.76 17.06
N VAL A 320 -1.64 -18.59 17.28
CA VAL A 320 -3.01 -18.46 17.82
C VAL A 320 -3.98 -18.46 16.65
N GLU A 321 -4.94 -19.40 16.62
CA GLU A 321 -5.88 -19.54 15.51
C GLU A 321 -6.73 -18.27 15.37
N GLU A 322 -6.99 -17.85 14.12
CA GLU A 322 -7.79 -16.67 13.80
C GLU A 322 -8.94 -17.01 12.84
N ALA A 323 -10.10 -16.38 13.03
CA ALA A 323 -11.24 -16.56 12.14
C ALA A 323 -11.09 -15.84 10.78
N SER A 324 -10.25 -14.80 10.72
CA SER A 324 -10.02 -14.02 9.51
C SER A 324 -8.65 -13.34 9.51
N PRO A 325 -7.91 -13.32 8.39
CA PRO A 325 -6.65 -12.59 8.27
C PRO A 325 -6.83 -11.08 8.07
N THR A 326 -8.07 -10.60 7.88
CA THR A 326 -8.34 -9.20 7.54
C THR A 326 -7.78 -8.19 8.56
N PRO A 327 -7.96 -8.35 9.89
CA PRO A 327 -7.45 -7.37 10.85
C PRO A 327 -5.93 -7.23 10.79
N HIS A 328 -5.22 -8.36 10.65
CA HIS A 328 -3.75 -8.39 10.52
C HIS A 328 -3.29 -7.64 9.28
N PHE A 329 -3.88 -7.96 8.12
CA PHE A 329 -3.54 -7.30 6.86
C PHE A 329 -3.81 -5.79 6.90
N LEU A 330 -4.94 -5.35 7.47
CA LEU A 330 -5.25 -3.92 7.59
C LEU A 330 -4.25 -3.19 8.50
N ALA A 331 -3.84 -3.83 9.60
CA ALA A 331 -2.81 -3.28 10.48
C ALA A 331 -1.45 -3.17 9.77
N PHE A 332 -1.03 -4.25 9.10
CA PHE A 332 0.17 -4.27 8.28
C PHE A 332 0.15 -3.17 7.21
N PHE A 333 -0.92 -3.07 6.42
CA PHE A 333 -1.03 -2.12 5.32
C PHE A 333 -0.98 -0.67 5.81
N ALA A 334 -1.75 -0.35 6.85
CA ALA A 334 -1.78 0.99 7.41
C ALA A 334 -0.41 1.38 8.01
N THR A 335 0.21 0.49 8.79
CA THR A 335 1.53 0.76 9.37
C THR A 335 2.63 0.85 8.31
N ALA A 336 2.63 -0.02 7.30
CA ALA A 336 3.60 0.03 6.20
C ALA A 336 3.51 1.37 5.45
N GLY A 337 2.29 1.85 5.18
CA GLY A 337 2.06 3.16 4.56
C GLY A 337 2.55 4.32 5.43
N VAL A 338 2.22 4.32 6.72
CA VAL A 338 2.66 5.35 7.68
C VAL A 338 4.17 5.32 7.87
N PHE A 339 4.79 4.14 7.89
CA PHE A 339 6.24 3.97 7.94
C PHE A 339 6.90 4.61 6.72
N ALA A 340 6.44 4.26 5.51
CA ALA A 340 6.94 4.82 4.26
C ALA A 340 6.81 6.35 4.21
N ALA A 341 5.64 6.88 4.58
CA ALA A 341 5.40 8.32 4.67
C ALA A 341 6.31 9.00 5.71
N THR A 342 6.57 8.33 6.84
CA THR A 342 7.45 8.85 7.91
C THR A 342 8.91 8.89 7.45
N VAL A 343 9.40 7.88 6.72
CA VAL A 343 10.77 7.91 6.19
C VAL A 343 10.93 9.05 5.16
N SER A 344 9.99 9.19 4.22
CA SER A 344 9.98 10.31 3.27
C SER A 344 9.92 11.68 3.99
N HIS A 345 9.13 11.79 5.05
CA HIS A 345 9.10 12.97 5.92
C HIS A 345 10.47 13.26 6.54
N ILE A 346 11.11 12.27 7.14
CA ILE A 346 12.42 12.41 7.80
C ILE A 346 13.48 12.85 6.78
N VAL A 347 13.52 12.22 5.60
CA VAL A 347 14.44 12.62 4.54
C VAL A 347 14.20 14.07 4.13
N THR A 348 12.94 14.47 3.97
CA THR A 348 12.58 15.87 3.67
C THR A 348 13.04 16.82 4.78
N ALA A 349 12.88 16.44 6.05
CA ALA A 349 13.33 17.21 7.21
C ALA A 349 14.85 17.40 7.24
N VAL A 350 15.61 16.32 6.99
CA VAL A 350 17.07 16.36 6.92
C VAL A 350 17.54 17.24 5.78
N ARG A 351 16.92 17.10 4.59
CA ARG A 351 17.21 17.96 3.43
C ARG A 351 16.88 19.42 3.72
N PHE A 352 15.76 19.70 4.39
CA PHE A 352 15.38 21.05 4.79
C PHE A 352 16.43 21.67 5.70
N LYS A 353 16.87 20.95 6.74
CA LYS A 353 17.91 21.42 7.66
C LYS A 353 19.23 21.69 6.93
N ARG A 354 19.68 20.78 6.05
CA ARG A 354 20.91 20.94 5.27
C ARG A 354 20.86 22.14 4.33
N ILE A 355 19.78 22.27 3.55
CA ILE A 355 19.63 23.39 2.60
C ILE A 355 19.49 24.71 3.36
N SER A 356 18.77 24.74 4.48
CA SER A 356 18.65 25.93 5.32
C SER A 356 20.00 26.38 5.88
N ALA A 357 20.89 25.44 6.23
CA ALA A 357 22.22 25.76 6.73
C ALA A 357 23.16 26.29 5.63
N LEU A 358 23.02 25.79 4.40
CA LEU A 358 23.90 26.13 3.28
C LEU A 358 23.45 27.37 2.49
N HIS A 359 22.14 27.57 2.32
CA HIS A 359 21.56 28.56 1.41
C HIS A 359 20.51 29.47 2.08
N GLY A 360 20.32 29.32 3.40
CA GLY A 360 19.35 30.10 4.18
C GLY A 360 17.93 29.52 4.18
N VAL A 361 17.15 29.93 5.19
CA VAL A 361 15.80 29.42 5.46
C VAL A 361 14.83 29.75 4.32
N ALA A 362 14.92 30.95 3.73
CA ALA A 362 14.03 31.38 2.65
C ALA A 362 14.13 30.45 1.43
N PHE A 363 15.36 30.10 1.03
CA PHE A 363 15.60 29.19 -0.08
C PHE A 363 15.12 27.75 0.21
N ALA A 364 15.30 27.28 1.45
CA ALA A 364 14.79 25.98 1.88
C ALA A 364 13.25 25.92 1.84
N LYS A 365 12.57 26.98 2.29
CA LYS A 365 11.11 27.11 2.22
C LYS A 365 10.60 27.09 0.77
N GLU A 366 11.27 27.78 -0.14
CA GLU A 366 10.88 27.79 -1.55
C GLU A 366 11.02 26.40 -2.19
N THR A 367 12.16 25.75 -1.96
CA THR A 367 12.51 24.49 -2.62
C THR A 367 11.78 23.27 -2.05
N LEU A 368 11.66 23.20 -0.72
CA LEU A 368 11.15 22.02 0.00
C LEU A 368 9.85 22.28 0.75
N GLY A 369 9.50 23.54 1.03
CA GLY A 369 8.25 23.87 1.72
C GLY A 369 7.00 23.44 0.93
N ARG A 370 7.13 23.31 -0.39
CA ARG A 370 6.06 22.82 -1.26
C ARG A 370 6.00 21.30 -1.37
N HIS A 371 7.01 20.57 -0.90
CA HIS A 371 7.10 19.12 -1.02
C HIS A 371 5.85 18.45 -0.43
N ALA A 372 5.26 17.55 -1.19
CA ALA A 372 4.00 16.92 -0.88
C ALA A 372 4.00 15.49 -1.44
N SER A 373 3.43 14.56 -0.68
CA SER A 373 3.23 13.18 -1.12
C SER A 373 1.86 12.65 -0.68
N LEU A 374 1.36 11.71 -1.46
CA LEU A 374 0.11 10.98 -1.25
C LEU A 374 0.18 9.68 -2.05
N GLY A 375 -0.58 8.68 -1.62
CA GLY A 375 -0.71 7.38 -2.26
C GLY A 375 -0.36 6.23 -1.34
N ALA A 376 -0.92 5.08 -1.67
CA ALA A 376 -0.67 3.82 -0.94
C ALA A 376 0.61 3.11 -1.42
N SER A 377 1.39 3.72 -2.31
CA SER A 377 2.47 3.03 -3.04
C SER A 377 3.52 2.40 -2.12
N GLY A 378 3.89 3.06 -1.01
CA GLY A 378 4.79 2.47 -0.02
C GLY A 378 4.23 1.20 0.65
N ALA A 379 2.94 1.18 0.99
CA ALA A 379 2.28 -0.01 1.54
C ALA A 379 2.14 -1.14 0.50
N VAL A 380 1.82 -0.78 -0.75
CA VAL A 380 1.78 -1.72 -1.87
C VAL A 380 3.17 -2.30 -2.17
N TYR A 381 4.22 -1.48 -2.12
CA TYR A 381 5.61 -1.94 -2.25
C TYR A 381 5.98 -2.94 -1.16
N SER A 382 5.58 -2.67 0.08
CA SER A 382 5.78 -3.59 1.20
C SER A 382 5.12 -4.96 0.94
N ALA A 383 3.85 -4.96 0.51
CA ALA A 383 3.15 -6.19 0.15
C ALA A 383 3.79 -6.92 -1.05
N LEU A 384 4.27 -6.17 -2.05
CA LEU A 384 4.97 -6.71 -3.21
C LEU A 384 6.28 -7.40 -2.81
N VAL A 385 7.10 -6.76 -1.98
CA VAL A 385 8.36 -7.35 -1.50
C VAL A 385 8.11 -8.59 -0.65
N MET A 386 7.13 -8.56 0.26
CA MET A 386 6.73 -9.76 1.00
C MET A 386 6.31 -10.89 0.05
N SER A 387 5.58 -10.56 -1.02
CA SER A 387 5.13 -11.56 -2.00
C SER A 387 6.28 -12.13 -2.82
N ALA A 388 7.33 -11.35 -3.08
CA ALA A 388 8.53 -11.85 -3.73
C ALA A 388 9.27 -12.89 -2.88
N PHE A 389 9.27 -12.73 -1.55
CA PHE A 389 9.82 -13.74 -0.65
C PHE A 389 8.89 -14.94 -0.48
N ALA A 390 7.58 -14.70 -0.42
CA ALA A 390 6.57 -15.74 -0.26
C ALA A 390 6.46 -16.67 -1.47
N PHE A 391 6.57 -16.10 -2.68
CA PHE A 391 6.32 -16.79 -3.94
C PHE A 391 7.41 -16.43 -4.96
N PRO A 392 8.67 -16.86 -4.76
CA PRO A 392 9.80 -16.43 -5.59
C PRO A 392 9.66 -16.81 -7.07
N ASP A 393 8.89 -17.87 -7.37
CA ASP A 393 8.64 -18.32 -8.73
C ASP A 393 7.38 -17.70 -9.37
N ALA A 394 6.64 -16.86 -8.64
CA ALA A 394 5.44 -16.23 -9.16
C ALA A 394 5.77 -15.28 -10.31
N LYS A 395 4.96 -15.37 -11.38
CA LYS A 395 5.05 -14.48 -12.53
C LYS A 395 3.96 -13.43 -12.43
N LEU A 396 4.35 -12.17 -12.34
CA LEU A 396 3.41 -11.04 -12.36
C LEU A 396 3.35 -10.46 -13.77
N GLY A 397 2.13 -10.19 -14.25
CA GLY A 397 1.92 -9.38 -15.44
C GLY A 397 2.32 -7.93 -15.18
N VAL A 398 3.02 -7.32 -16.12
CA VAL A 398 3.28 -5.86 -16.07
C VAL A 398 1.94 -5.15 -16.28
N ILE A 399 1.56 -4.25 -15.35
CA ILE A 399 0.22 -3.64 -15.33
C ILE A 399 -0.18 -3.02 -16.69
N LEU A 400 0.78 -2.40 -17.40
CA LEU A 400 0.56 -1.77 -18.71
C LEU A 400 0.71 -2.71 -19.91
N LEU A 401 1.33 -3.87 -19.71
CA LEU A 401 1.60 -4.87 -20.74
C LEU A 401 1.30 -6.26 -20.14
N PRO A 402 0.03 -6.60 -19.86
CA PRO A 402 -0.33 -7.79 -19.09
C PRO A 402 0.07 -9.11 -19.78
N TRP A 403 0.33 -9.10 -21.08
CA TRP A 403 0.90 -10.23 -21.83
C TRP A 403 2.40 -10.44 -21.60
N VAL A 404 3.09 -9.44 -21.04
CA VAL A 404 4.48 -9.56 -20.59
C VAL A 404 4.46 -9.93 -19.12
N THR A 405 4.94 -11.14 -18.81
CA THR A 405 5.09 -11.60 -17.43
C THR A 405 6.55 -11.58 -17.02
N VAL A 406 6.80 -11.11 -15.80
CA VAL A 406 8.14 -11.05 -15.21
C VAL A 406 8.10 -11.81 -13.89
N ASN A 407 9.18 -12.53 -13.57
CA ASN A 407 9.32 -13.12 -12.23
C ASN A 407 9.26 -11.99 -11.18
N ILE A 408 8.46 -12.19 -10.14
CA ILE A 408 8.22 -11.18 -9.10
C ILE A 408 9.51 -10.68 -8.45
N GLY A 409 10.49 -11.56 -8.21
CA GLY A 409 11.79 -11.20 -7.64
C GLY A 409 12.58 -10.27 -8.55
N VAL A 410 12.66 -10.60 -9.85
CA VAL A 410 13.28 -9.73 -10.86
C VAL A 410 12.56 -8.40 -10.96
N GLY A 411 11.22 -8.43 -10.93
CA GLY A 411 10.39 -7.22 -10.93
C GLY A 411 10.69 -6.31 -9.73
N VAL A 412 10.77 -6.87 -8.52
CA VAL A 412 11.13 -6.15 -7.30
C VAL A 412 12.53 -5.56 -7.38
N VAL A 413 13.53 -6.32 -7.81
CA VAL A 413 14.90 -5.83 -7.97
C VAL A 413 14.96 -4.66 -8.95
N GLY A 414 14.29 -4.79 -10.11
CA GLY A 414 14.21 -3.71 -11.09
C GLY A 414 13.55 -2.45 -10.55
N LEU A 415 12.43 -2.60 -9.84
CA LEU A 415 11.71 -1.51 -9.19
C LEU A 415 12.56 -0.78 -8.14
N VAL A 416 13.23 -1.52 -7.24
CA VAL A 416 14.15 -0.96 -6.24
C VAL A 416 15.32 -0.23 -6.92
N LEU A 417 15.86 -0.77 -8.01
CA LEU A 417 16.93 -0.13 -8.78
C LEU A 417 16.46 1.19 -9.40
N VAL A 418 15.26 1.22 -9.99
CA VAL A 418 14.66 2.44 -10.53
C VAL A 418 14.50 3.50 -9.46
N ASP A 419 14.04 3.14 -8.26
CA ASP A 419 13.93 4.10 -7.15
C ASP A 419 15.30 4.57 -6.67
N ALA A 420 16.31 3.69 -6.58
CA ALA A 420 17.67 4.07 -6.20
C ALA A 420 18.28 5.05 -7.23
N VAL A 421 18.13 4.78 -8.52
CA VAL A 421 18.53 5.69 -9.60
C VAL A 421 17.76 7.00 -9.51
N GLY A 422 16.44 6.94 -9.24
CA GLY A 422 15.60 8.11 -9.05
C GLY A 422 16.07 8.99 -7.89
N VAL A 423 16.47 8.39 -6.77
CA VAL A 423 17.09 9.10 -5.64
C VAL A 423 18.41 9.76 -6.05
N VAL A 424 19.32 9.03 -6.69
CA VAL A 424 20.65 9.53 -7.10
C VAL A 424 20.54 10.65 -8.13
N ARG A 425 19.62 10.52 -9.10
CA ARG A 425 19.40 11.48 -10.19
C ARG A 425 18.44 12.62 -9.81
N GLY A 426 17.84 12.56 -8.61
CA GLY A 426 16.92 13.58 -8.13
C GLY A 426 15.60 13.63 -8.89
N TRP A 427 15.11 12.49 -9.39
CA TRP A 427 13.79 12.39 -10.01
C TRP A 427 12.69 12.74 -9.01
N ARG A 428 11.67 13.47 -9.48
CA ARG A 428 10.59 14.02 -8.63
C ARG A 428 9.20 13.50 -8.99
N MET A 429 9.11 12.63 -10.00
CA MET A 429 7.83 12.07 -10.45
C MET A 429 7.20 11.16 -9.40
N PHE A 430 8.03 10.45 -8.63
CA PHE A 430 7.60 9.51 -7.58
C PHE A 430 8.27 9.82 -6.24
N ASP A 431 7.64 9.40 -5.15
CA ASP A 431 8.25 9.43 -3.82
C ASP A 431 9.15 8.20 -3.64
N HIS A 432 10.33 8.26 -4.28
CA HIS A 432 11.30 7.17 -4.27
C HIS A 432 11.73 6.75 -2.86
N TRP A 433 11.80 7.70 -1.91
CA TRP A 433 12.12 7.39 -0.52
C TRP A 433 11.00 6.62 0.18
N ALA A 434 9.74 6.95 -0.09
CA ALA A 434 8.61 6.16 0.41
C ALA A 434 8.58 4.75 -0.18
N HIS A 435 8.91 4.58 -1.47
CA HIS A 435 8.98 3.25 -2.09
C HIS A 435 10.08 2.38 -1.48
N LEU A 436 11.31 2.91 -1.37
CA LEU A 436 12.44 2.19 -0.75
C LEU A 436 12.16 1.86 0.72
N ALA A 437 11.51 2.77 1.45
CA ALA A 437 11.06 2.50 2.81
C ALA A 437 10.00 1.40 2.88
N GLY A 438 9.05 1.38 1.93
CA GLY A 438 8.07 0.30 1.77
C GLY A 438 8.74 -1.04 1.51
N ALA A 439 9.73 -1.09 0.61
CA ALA A 439 10.50 -2.30 0.34
C ALA A 439 11.24 -2.81 1.58
N ALA A 440 11.92 -1.91 2.32
CA ALA A 440 12.60 -2.26 3.55
C ALA A 440 11.64 -2.76 4.63
N PHE A 441 10.48 -2.12 4.78
CA PHE A 441 9.45 -2.57 5.72
C PHE A 441 8.92 -3.96 5.36
N GLY A 442 8.60 -4.21 4.08
CA GLY A 442 8.12 -5.50 3.60
C GLY A 442 9.12 -6.63 3.85
N ALA A 443 10.41 -6.40 3.55
CA ALA A 443 11.46 -7.36 3.85
C ALA A 443 11.58 -7.63 5.36
N GLY A 444 11.63 -6.59 6.19
CA GLY A 444 11.68 -6.75 7.65
C GLY A 444 10.45 -7.47 8.21
N TYR A 445 9.26 -7.18 7.66
CA TYR A 445 8.02 -7.82 8.09
C TYR A 445 7.97 -9.30 7.73
N TRP A 446 8.50 -9.69 6.56
CA TRP A 446 8.63 -11.09 6.16
C TRP A 446 9.50 -11.89 7.15
N PHE A 447 10.64 -11.33 7.58
CA PHE A 447 11.59 -12.05 8.45
C PHE A 447 11.26 -12.01 9.94
N GLY A 448 10.37 -11.12 10.42
CA GLY A 448 10.04 -11.07 11.85
C GLY A 448 8.71 -10.42 12.21
N GLY A 449 8.02 -9.76 11.27
CA GLY A 449 6.75 -9.10 11.53
C GLY A 449 5.63 -10.07 11.90
N ALA A 450 5.60 -11.24 11.27
CA ALA A 450 4.64 -12.30 11.59
C ALA A 450 4.84 -12.86 13.01
N GLU A 451 6.09 -13.04 13.44
CA GLU A 451 6.40 -13.49 14.81
C GLU A 451 5.96 -12.46 15.86
N VAL A 452 6.14 -11.17 15.57
CA VAL A 452 5.67 -10.07 16.41
C VAL A 452 4.14 -10.06 16.49
N TRP A 453 3.44 -10.32 15.38
CA TRP A 453 1.97 -10.46 15.37
C TRP A 453 1.51 -11.61 16.28
N GLU A 454 2.09 -12.79 16.12
CA GLU A 454 1.74 -13.96 16.93
C GLU A 454 2.08 -13.75 18.41
N TRP A 455 3.24 -13.15 18.70
CA TRP A 455 3.62 -12.79 20.06
C TRP A 455 2.60 -11.85 20.71
N LEU A 456 2.15 -10.82 19.98
CA LEU A 456 1.16 -9.87 20.47
C LEU A 456 -0.17 -10.56 20.78
N LYS A 457 -0.66 -11.42 19.89
CA LYS A 457 -1.88 -12.20 20.12
C LYS A 457 -1.75 -13.06 21.38
N ARG A 458 -0.64 -13.78 21.57
CA ARG A 458 -0.39 -14.59 22.77
C ARG A 458 -0.46 -13.76 24.05
N ARG A 459 0.22 -12.60 24.08
CA ARG A 459 0.19 -11.68 25.23
C ARG A 459 -1.21 -11.17 25.55
N LEU A 460 -2.02 -10.88 24.53
CA LEU A 460 -3.39 -10.46 24.72
C LEU A 460 -4.27 -11.59 25.26
N VAL A 461 -4.11 -12.82 24.77
CA VAL A 461 -4.82 -14.01 25.28
C VAL A 461 -4.49 -14.27 26.74
N GLU A 462 -3.20 -14.21 27.13
CA GLU A 462 -2.75 -14.35 28.52
C GLU A 462 -3.48 -13.36 29.44
N ARG A 463 -3.55 -12.08 29.03
CA ARG A 463 -4.24 -11.04 29.79
C ARG A 463 -5.75 -11.26 29.87
N LEU A 464 -6.38 -11.70 28.77
CA LEU A 464 -7.82 -11.99 28.75
C LEU A 464 -8.20 -13.21 29.59
N ARG A 465 -7.29 -14.16 29.79
CA ARG A 465 -7.49 -15.29 30.71
C ARG A 465 -7.32 -14.85 32.16
N ALA A 466 -6.23 -14.15 32.48
CA ALA A 466 -5.99 -13.64 33.84
C ALA A 466 -7.14 -12.74 34.34
N GLY A 467 -7.71 -11.89 33.48
CA GLY A 467 -8.86 -11.06 33.85
C GLY A 467 -10.16 -11.84 34.13
N ARG A 468 -10.31 -13.06 33.58
CA ARG A 468 -11.47 -13.94 33.83
C ARG A 468 -11.32 -14.80 35.08
N GLU A 469 -10.09 -15.07 35.51
CA GLU A 469 -9.82 -15.81 36.76
C GLU A 469 -9.97 -14.92 38.01
N LEU A 470 -10.00 -13.60 37.83
CA LEU A 470 -10.19 -12.60 38.90
C LEU A 470 -11.66 -12.15 39.06
N GLN A 471 -12.56 -12.62 38.21
CA GLN A 471 -14.02 -12.39 38.27
C GLN A 471 -14.71 -13.67 38.70
#